data_AF-A0A818M200-F1
#
_entry.id   AF-A0A818M200-F1
#
_cell.length_a   1.000
_cell.length_b   1.000
_cell.length_c   1.000
_cell.angle_alpha   90.00
_cell.angle_beta   90.00
_cell.angle_gamma   90.00
#
_symmetry.space_group_name_H-M   'P 1'
#
loop_
_entity.id
_entity.type
_entity.pdbx_description
1 polymer ?
#
loop_
_entity_poly.entity_id
_entity_poly.type
_entity_poly.pdbx_seq_one_letter_code
_entity_poly.pdbx_strand_id
1 'polypeptide(L)'
;MISLREFINNFLTNTNEHVSWHILCVTTCILTLLWNLTDKLAIVSICIDVGYIQKTIQWIRSDIFASHIRYIGNPIVCIVYNLSRDKTGLKQLHTEKAFDILMERKQLINNKNYSDLTESYGRALIALATSDEQSEENKKLILDTSKNLYQLCKKIDQNDDLAFEGYHLSELLELLDRAFTNTYVIKHILEDKINEKSTAIQYFTELFLSLYGALLDPEPDELEKRAVKYLLRILLQISSYPEYLKQLIDNQQFCIIIESLADRPKRDDAKRIWCNIQQIMSPNEQKKEMSSKIYISYDYTDEEFCKEFVKELRKRMTIPIWVDYENIDLSDDMWEYVSPNIISATKVIILVSTAYGDSTDKFQELSYIISTNKSRDEKKGLIVVAIESNFSFNRSWMKDLLHDKPMVPCENNIDHMAWNVCEQLGMLKKPRIKCLNWISKNLRRETAQADDFSTKTLKLIPENNKVYSQKESSQVYSSTDILLASETHSSQSNITGSDSSSTWV
;
A
#
# COMPACT_ATOMS: atom_id res chain seq x y z
N MET A 1 43.57 -23.38 -2.38
CA MET A 1 42.71 -22.21 -2.03
C MET A 1 41.32 -22.76 -1.78
N ILE A 2 40.72 -22.47 -0.63
CA ILE A 2 39.30 -22.79 -0.36
C ILE A 2 38.48 -21.81 -1.19
N SER A 3 37.47 -22.27 -1.93
CA SER A 3 36.59 -21.34 -2.67
C SER A 3 35.80 -20.48 -1.68
N LEU A 4 35.47 -19.23 -2.03
CA LEU A 4 34.65 -18.36 -1.16
C LEU A 4 33.34 -19.06 -0.74
N ARG A 5 32.73 -19.81 -1.67
CA ARG A 5 31.56 -20.65 -1.46
C ARG A 5 31.77 -21.68 -0.35
N GLU A 6 32.90 -22.39 -0.40
CA GLU A 6 33.27 -23.43 0.55
C GLU A 6 33.70 -22.86 1.90
N PHE A 7 34.34 -21.69 1.93
CA PHE A 7 34.63 -20.95 3.16
C PHE A 7 33.34 -20.55 3.89
N ILE A 8 32.41 -19.91 3.17
CA ILE A 8 31.10 -19.51 3.72
C ILE A 8 30.37 -20.74 4.25
N ASN A 9 30.26 -21.81 3.46
CA ASN A 9 29.55 -23.02 3.87
C ASN A 9 30.19 -23.65 5.13
N ASN A 10 31.52 -23.80 5.15
CA ASN A 10 32.24 -24.37 6.30
C ASN A 10 32.12 -23.52 7.57
N PHE A 11 32.07 -22.19 7.45
CA PHE A 11 31.83 -21.32 8.59
C PHE A 11 30.41 -21.51 9.13
N LEU A 12 29.41 -21.49 8.25
CA LEU A 12 27.98 -21.61 8.61
C LEU A 12 27.62 -22.97 9.20
N THR A 13 28.36 -24.03 8.88
CA THR A 13 28.13 -25.38 9.43
C THR A 13 28.83 -25.64 10.75
N ASN A 14 29.96 -24.98 11.04
CA ASN A 14 30.85 -25.36 12.14
C ASN A 14 30.85 -24.42 13.36
N THR A 15 30.23 -23.24 13.28
CA THR A 15 30.03 -22.38 14.45
C THR A 15 28.94 -22.96 15.37
N ASN A 16 29.37 -23.69 16.40
CA ASN A 16 28.52 -24.23 17.48
C ASN A 16 28.19 -23.16 18.53
N GLU A 17 27.13 -23.43 19.31
CA GLU A 17 26.49 -22.51 20.28
C GLU A 17 27.35 -22.11 21.50
N HIS A 18 28.53 -22.72 21.70
CA HIS A 18 29.44 -22.41 22.81
C HIS A 18 30.68 -21.66 22.32
N VAL A 19 30.60 -20.33 22.40
CA VAL A 19 31.61 -19.43 21.87
C VAL A 19 32.48 -18.89 23.02
N SER A 20 33.74 -19.30 23.08
CA SER A 20 34.73 -18.61 23.92
C SER A 20 34.94 -17.17 23.40
N TRP A 21 35.42 -16.24 24.23
CA TRP A 21 35.60 -14.84 23.82
C TRP A 21 36.45 -14.67 22.55
N HIS A 22 37.45 -15.56 22.36
CA HIS A 22 38.28 -15.56 21.15
C HIS A 22 37.50 -15.99 19.91
N ILE A 23 36.63 -17.00 20.04
CA ILE A 23 35.73 -17.43 18.96
C ILE A 23 34.73 -16.32 18.66
N LEU A 24 34.28 -15.53 19.65
CA LEU A 24 33.37 -14.41 19.42
C LEU A 24 34.03 -13.33 18.56
N CYS A 25 35.29 -12.95 18.85
CA CYS A 25 36.02 -11.99 18.02
C CYS A 25 36.20 -12.48 16.59
N VAL A 26 36.61 -13.75 16.41
CA VAL A 26 36.75 -14.36 15.08
C VAL A 26 35.41 -14.34 14.34
N THR A 27 34.33 -14.72 15.02
CA THR A 27 32.97 -14.68 14.50
C THR A 27 32.55 -13.27 14.09
N THR A 28 32.79 -12.26 14.92
CA THR A 28 32.49 -10.86 14.57
C THR A 28 33.29 -10.42 13.34
N CYS A 29 34.58 -10.71 13.27
CA CYS A 29 35.39 -10.37 12.09
C CYS A 29 34.87 -11.04 10.81
N ILE A 30 34.46 -12.31 10.90
CA ILE A 30 33.90 -13.04 9.76
C ILE A 30 32.54 -12.46 9.38
N LEU A 31 31.66 -12.17 10.33
CA LEU A 31 30.38 -11.52 10.05
C LEU A 31 30.55 -10.13 9.43
N THR A 32 31.51 -9.33 9.89
CA THR A 32 31.83 -8.03 9.27
C THR A 32 32.34 -8.21 7.84
N LEU A 33 33.20 -9.21 7.59
CA LEU A 33 33.62 -9.55 6.23
C LEU A 33 32.41 -9.94 5.36
N LEU A 34 31.52 -10.78 5.88
CA LEU A 34 30.32 -11.22 5.16
C LEU A 34 29.36 -10.06 4.90
N TRP A 35 29.19 -9.16 5.87
CA TRP A 35 28.44 -7.91 5.69
C TRP A 35 29.01 -7.08 4.52
N ASN A 36 30.33 -6.86 4.50
CA ASN A 36 30.98 -6.13 3.41
C ASN A 36 30.87 -6.85 2.06
N LEU A 37 30.82 -8.18 2.05
CA LEU A 37 30.61 -8.97 0.82
C LEU A 37 29.17 -8.88 0.33
N THR A 38 28.18 -9.00 1.22
CA THR A 38 26.76 -8.92 0.83
C THR A 38 26.34 -7.53 0.39
N ASP A 39 27.09 -6.49 0.75
CA ASP A 39 26.89 -5.14 0.21
C ASP A 39 27.02 -5.10 -1.32
N LYS A 40 27.80 -6.02 -1.90
CA LYS A 40 27.91 -6.16 -3.35
C LYS A 40 26.79 -7.04 -3.87
N LEU A 41 25.78 -6.43 -4.48
CA LEU A 41 24.60 -7.10 -5.06
C LEU A 41 24.94 -8.31 -5.94
N ALA A 42 26.04 -8.27 -6.70
CA ALA A 42 26.50 -9.39 -7.51
C ALA A 42 26.77 -10.68 -6.70
N ILE A 43 27.14 -10.55 -5.43
CA ILE A 43 27.46 -11.65 -4.51
C ILE A 43 26.20 -12.21 -3.83
N VAL A 44 25.11 -11.42 -3.75
CA VAL A 44 23.88 -11.82 -3.06
C VAL A 44 23.29 -13.12 -3.64
N SER A 45 23.35 -13.30 -4.96
CA SER A 45 22.93 -14.56 -5.62
C SER A 45 23.68 -15.79 -5.09
N ILE A 46 25.01 -15.68 -4.92
CA ILE A 46 25.85 -16.76 -4.39
C ILE A 46 25.47 -17.05 -2.93
N CYS A 47 25.22 -16.00 -2.13
CA CYS A 47 24.76 -16.14 -0.76
C CYS A 47 23.42 -16.88 -0.65
N ILE A 48 22.49 -16.59 -1.56
CA ILE A 48 21.20 -17.29 -1.64
C ILE A 48 21.42 -18.78 -1.95
N ASP A 49 22.24 -19.10 -2.95
CA ASP A 49 22.48 -20.48 -3.41
C ASP A 49 23.15 -21.38 -2.36
N VAL A 50 23.89 -20.81 -1.42
CA VAL A 50 24.53 -21.56 -0.32
C VAL A 50 23.67 -21.65 0.95
N GLY A 51 22.42 -21.20 0.90
CA GLY A 51 21.53 -21.21 2.06
C GLY A 51 21.93 -20.24 3.17
N TYR A 52 22.60 -19.14 2.80
CA TYR A 52 23.08 -18.16 3.77
C TYR A 52 21.93 -17.47 4.50
N ILE A 53 20.80 -17.26 3.82
CA ILE A 53 19.60 -16.61 4.38
C ILE A 53 19.09 -17.39 5.59
N GLN A 54 18.85 -18.70 5.43
CA GLN A 54 18.37 -19.57 6.51
C GLN A 54 19.30 -19.54 7.71
N LYS A 55 20.62 -19.52 7.46
CA LYS A 55 21.63 -19.47 8.51
C LYS A 55 21.66 -18.14 9.24
N THR A 56 21.60 -17.02 8.53
CA THR A 56 21.50 -15.69 9.12
C THR A 56 20.26 -15.58 10.01
N ILE A 57 19.11 -16.10 9.56
CA ILE A 57 17.89 -16.13 10.37
C ILE A 57 18.02 -17.05 11.58
N GLN A 58 18.65 -18.22 11.43
CA GLN A 58 18.96 -19.12 12.55
C GLN A 58 19.83 -18.43 13.61
N TRP A 59 20.78 -17.60 13.19
CA TRP A 59 21.62 -16.84 14.12
C TRP A 59 20.81 -15.83 14.93
N ILE A 60 19.89 -15.09 14.31
CA ILE A 60 19.01 -14.13 15.02
C ILE A 60 18.13 -14.85 16.06
N ARG A 61 17.71 -16.09 15.76
CA ARG A 61 16.94 -16.93 16.70
C ARG A 61 17.80 -17.45 17.86
N SER A 62 19.11 -17.57 17.71
CA SER A 62 19.98 -18.19 18.72
C SER A 62 20.14 -17.35 20.01
N ASP A 63 20.47 -18.03 21.11
CA ASP A 63 20.80 -17.37 22.39
C ASP A 63 22.13 -16.59 22.32
N ILE A 64 23.02 -16.96 21.40
CA ILE A 64 24.27 -16.22 21.13
C ILE A 64 23.93 -14.79 20.69
N PHE A 65 22.95 -14.62 19.79
CA PHE A 65 22.52 -13.31 19.34
C PHE A 65 22.03 -12.45 20.50
N ALA A 66 21.18 -12.99 21.36
CA ALA A 66 20.68 -12.27 22.53
C ALA A 66 21.82 -11.90 23.51
N SER A 67 22.75 -12.83 23.75
CA SER A 67 23.84 -12.67 24.73
C SER A 67 24.97 -11.76 24.24
N HIS A 68 25.17 -11.66 22.92
CA HIS A 68 26.30 -10.95 22.30
C HIS A 68 25.87 -9.92 21.26
N ILE A 69 24.64 -9.42 21.35
CA ILE A 69 24.04 -8.48 20.41
C ILE A 69 24.91 -7.25 20.13
N ARG A 70 25.68 -6.79 21.13
CA ARG A 70 26.62 -5.68 20.99
C ARG A 70 27.69 -5.91 19.93
N TYR A 71 28.12 -7.16 19.74
CA TYR A 71 29.25 -7.52 18.88
C TYR A 71 28.82 -8.07 17.52
N ILE A 72 27.71 -8.83 17.50
CA ILE A 72 27.26 -9.52 16.29
C ILE A 72 25.95 -8.96 15.73
N GLY A 73 25.23 -8.16 16.51
CA GLY A 73 23.92 -7.62 16.13
C GLY A 73 23.98 -6.78 14.87
N ASN A 74 24.86 -5.77 14.83
CA ASN A 74 24.92 -4.86 13.69
C ASN A 74 25.34 -5.58 12.40
N PRO A 75 26.42 -6.39 12.36
CA PRO A 75 26.76 -7.16 11.16
C PRO A 75 25.60 -8.03 10.66
N ILE A 76 24.92 -8.77 11.55
CA ILE A 76 23.83 -9.68 11.16
C ILE A 76 22.64 -8.92 10.59
N VAL A 77 22.23 -7.83 11.25
CA VAL A 77 21.10 -7.01 10.79
C VAL A 77 21.43 -6.33 9.46
N CYS A 78 22.67 -5.83 9.28
CA CYS A 78 23.12 -5.30 8.00
C CYS A 78 23.17 -6.37 6.90
N ILE A 79 23.55 -7.61 7.22
CA ILE A 79 23.48 -8.73 6.27
C ILE A 79 22.04 -8.96 5.83
N VAL A 80 21.07 -8.96 6.75
CA VAL A 80 19.64 -9.09 6.40
C VAL A 80 19.20 -7.96 5.47
N TYR A 81 19.54 -6.72 5.79
CA TYR A 81 19.25 -5.58 4.92
C TYR A 81 19.88 -5.77 3.54
N ASN A 82 21.17 -6.11 3.46
CA ASN A 82 21.86 -6.30 2.18
C ASN A 82 21.23 -7.40 1.31
N LEU A 83 20.86 -8.52 1.92
CA LEU A 83 20.18 -9.63 1.24
C LEU A 83 18.77 -9.24 0.75
N SER A 84 18.08 -8.34 1.46
CA SER A 84 16.74 -7.85 1.10
C SER A 84 16.72 -6.87 -0.10
N ARG A 85 17.89 -6.41 -0.54
CA ARG A 85 18.05 -5.58 -1.75
C ARG A 85 17.92 -6.41 -3.04
N ASP A 86 18.14 -7.72 -2.98
CA ASP A 86 17.87 -8.63 -4.08
C ASP A 86 16.42 -9.17 -4.01
N LYS A 87 15.75 -9.28 -5.16
CA LYS A 87 14.34 -9.75 -5.21
C LYS A 87 14.19 -11.19 -4.73
N THR A 88 15.12 -12.07 -5.09
CA THR A 88 15.11 -13.48 -4.68
C THR A 88 15.44 -13.58 -3.20
N GLY A 89 16.44 -12.80 -2.75
CA GLY A 89 16.81 -12.70 -1.34
C GLY A 89 15.67 -12.23 -0.45
N LEU A 90 14.98 -11.16 -0.87
CA LEU A 90 13.79 -10.64 -0.18
C LEU A 90 12.68 -11.69 -0.08
N LYS A 91 12.35 -12.38 -1.18
CA LYS A 91 11.33 -13.44 -1.20
C LYS A 91 11.67 -14.57 -0.22
N GLN A 92 12.94 -14.96 -0.15
CA GLN A 92 13.38 -15.98 0.81
C GLN A 92 13.32 -15.47 2.25
N LEU A 93 13.74 -14.24 2.52
CA LEU A 93 13.61 -13.62 3.85
C LEU A 93 12.15 -13.56 4.32
N HIS A 94 11.20 -13.28 3.42
CA HIS A 94 9.76 -13.37 3.72
C HIS A 94 9.32 -14.80 4.02
N THR A 95 9.79 -15.77 3.24
CA THR A 95 9.50 -17.20 3.47
C THR A 95 9.99 -17.66 4.85
N GLU A 96 11.18 -17.18 5.25
CA GLU A 96 11.78 -17.46 6.56
C GLU A 96 11.19 -16.62 7.70
N LYS A 97 10.21 -15.75 7.43
CA LYS A 97 9.58 -14.84 8.40
C LYS A 97 10.59 -13.92 9.10
N ALA A 98 11.56 -13.41 8.35
CA ALA A 98 12.63 -12.56 8.88
C ALA A 98 12.11 -11.35 9.64
N PHE A 99 11.01 -10.73 9.18
CA PHE A 99 10.36 -9.60 9.84
C PHE A 99 9.90 -9.98 11.25
N ASP A 100 9.09 -11.02 11.38
CA ASP A 100 8.52 -11.47 12.66
C ASP A 100 9.63 -11.81 13.67
N ILE A 101 10.69 -12.49 13.22
CA ILE A 101 11.83 -12.89 14.06
C ILE A 101 12.62 -11.67 14.54
N LEU A 102 12.83 -10.70 13.66
CA LEU A 102 13.46 -9.43 14.02
C LEU A 102 12.59 -8.66 15.03
N MET A 103 11.27 -8.74 14.91
CA MET A 103 10.33 -8.14 15.85
C MET A 103 10.31 -8.83 17.22
N GLU A 104 10.44 -10.15 17.30
CA GLU A 104 10.63 -10.89 18.57
C GLU A 104 11.86 -10.40 19.34
N ARG A 105 12.90 -9.93 18.62
CA ARG A 105 14.14 -9.40 19.21
C ARG A 105 14.14 -7.87 19.40
N LYS A 106 13.04 -7.17 19.10
CA LYS A 106 12.92 -5.70 19.12
C LYS A 106 13.41 -5.07 20.43
N GLN A 107 13.03 -5.60 21.59
CA GLN A 107 13.41 -5.02 22.88
C GLN A 107 14.92 -5.09 23.14
N LEU A 108 15.58 -6.15 22.66
CA LEU A 108 17.03 -6.32 22.79
C LEU A 108 17.78 -5.37 21.86
N ILE A 109 17.29 -5.23 20.63
CA ILE A 109 17.89 -4.41 19.58
C ILE A 109 17.71 -2.91 19.87
N ASN A 110 16.51 -2.49 20.27
CA ASN A 110 16.15 -1.09 20.54
C ASN A 110 16.60 -0.59 21.93
N ASN A 111 17.65 -1.20 22.48
CA ASN A 111 18.27 -0.74 23.70
C ASN A 111 19.05 0.56 23.40
N LYS A 112 18.81 1.62 24.19
CA LYS A 112 19.29 3.00 23.96
C LYS A 112 20.81 3.17 23.82
N ASN A 113 21.60 2.12 24.07
CA ASN A 113 23.06 2.14 24.01
C ASN A 113 23.63 1.83 22.61
N TYR A 114 22.81 1.53 21.60
CA TYR A 114 23.28 1.10 20.27
C TYR A 114 22.56 1.86 19.13
N SER A 115 22.93 3.12 18.90
CA SER A 115 22.34 3.96 17.84
C SER A 115 22.46 3.30 16.46
N ASP A 116 23.66 2.83 16.11
CA ASP A 116 23.94 2.30 14.77
C ASP A 116 23.18 1.01 14.49
N LEU A 117 23.09 0.15 15.51
CA LEU A 117 22.28 -1.07 15.44
C LEU A 117 20.79 -0.74 15.29
N THR A 118 20.30 0.28 16.02
CA THR A 118 18.90 0.71 15.94
C THR A 118 18.56 1.23 14.54
N GLU A 119 19.46 2.01 13.94
CA GLU A 119 19.32 2.52 12.58
C GLU A 119 19.37 1.39 11.53
N SER A 120 20.35 0.48 11.63
CA SER A 120 20.43 -0.70 10.75
C SER A 120 19.20 -1.60 10.88
N TYR A 121 18.66 -1.73 12.09
CA TYR A 121 17.43 -2.47 12.36
C TYR A 121 16.22 -1.81 11.72
N GLY A 122 16.07 -0.48 11.85
CA GLY A 122 15.03 0.27 11.17
C GLY A 122 15.08 0.08 9.65
N ARG A 123 16.27 0.17 9.05
CA ARG A 123 16.47 -0.06 7.61
C ARG A 123 16.10 -1.48 7.17
N ALA A 124 16.49 -2.48 7.95
CA ALA A 124 16.10 -3.87 7.69
C ALA A 124 14.58 -4.07 7.75
N LEU A 125 13.91 -3.47 8.74
CA LEU A 125 12.45 -3.55 8.84
C LEU A 125 11.73 -2.86 7.68
N ILE A 126 12.18 -1.66 7.29
CA ILE A 126 11.64 -0.97 6.10
C ILE A 126 11.80 -1.84 4.85
N ALA A 127 12.96 -2.46 4.68
CA ALA A 127 13.21 -3.29 3.51
C ALA A 127 12.39 -4.58 3.49
N LEU A 128 12.04 -5.12 4.67
CA LEU A 128 11.29 -6.37 4.83
C LEU A 128 9.76 -6.17 4.89
N ALA A 129 9.28 -5.00 5.29
CA ALA A 129 7.85 -4.75 5.45
C ALA A 129 7.11 -4.96 4.12
N THR A 130 6.12 -5.85 4.14
CA THR A 130 5.23 -6.11 2.99
C THR A 130 3.83 -5.53 3.18
N SER A 131 3.49 -5.14 4.41
CA SER A 131 2.18 -4.60 4.77
C SER A 131 2.29 -3.35 5.64
N ASP A 132 1.24 -2.52 5.61
CA ASP A 132 1.08 -1.40 6.53
C ASP A 132 0.94 -1.89 7.97
N GLU A 133 0.33 -3.06 8.19
CA GLU A 133 0.17 -3.64 9.53
C GLU A 133 1.52 -3.96 10.18
N GLN A 134 2.42 -4.64 9.44
CA GLN A 134 3.80 -4.87 9.86
C GLN A 134 4.50 -3.53 10.15
N SER A 135 4.27 -2.54 9.31
CA SER A 135 4.84 -1.22 9.51
C SER A 135 4.27 -0.50 10.75
N GLU A 136 2.99 -0.68 11.07
CA GLU A 136 2.32 -0.07 12.22
C GLU A 136 2.82 -0.65 13.55
N GLU A 137 3.13 -1.95 13.62
CA GLU A 137 3.74 -2.58 14.79
C GLU A 137 5.05 -1.91 15.23
N ASN A 138 5.75 -1.26 14.29
CA ASN A 138 6.96 -0.50 14.56
C ASN A 138 6.97 0.91 14.00
N LYS A 139 5.78 1.54 13.89
CA LYS A 139 5.59 2.83 13.21
C LYS A 139 6.55 3.92 13.63
N LYS A 140 6.86 4.00 14.93
CA LYS A 140 7.78 5.02 15.46
C LYS A 140 9.18 4.82 14.92
N LEU A 141 9.71 3.59 14.99
CA LEU A 141 11.06 3.31 14.51
C LEU A 141 11.15 3.48 12.99
N ILE A 142 10.16 2.97 12.25
CA ILE A 142 10.10 3.12 10.79
C ILE A 142 10.03 4.60 10.41
N LEU A 143 9.22 5.39 11.09
CA LEU A 143 9.15 6.84 10.87
C LEU A 143 10.47 7.52 11.18
N ASP A 144 11.06 7.28 12.36
CA ASP A 144 12.33 7.90 12.78
C ASP A 144 13.45 7.56 11.78
N THR A 145 13.54 6.29 11.37
CA THR A 145 14.51 5.83 10.35
C THR A 145 14.23 6.49 9.00
N SER A 146 12.98 6.58 8.57
CA SER A 146 12.62 7.21 7.28
C SER A 146 12.94 8.71 7.28
N LYS A 147 12.76 9.40 8.41
CA LYS A 147 13.20 10.80 8.57
C LYS A 147 14.72 10.93 8.50
N ASN A 148 15.47 10.02 9.13
CA ASN A 148 16.93 9.99 9.04
C ASN A 148 17.40 9.77 7.59
N LEU A 149 16.78 8.82 6.88
CA LEU A 149 17.06 8.55 5.47
C LEU A 149 16.77 9.76 4.58
N TYR A 150 15.64 10.43 4.78
CA TYR A 150 15.28 11.65 4.07
C TYR A 150 16.31 12.76 4.30
N GLN A 151 16.70 13.00 5.56
CA GLN A 151 17.72 14.01 5.89
C GLN A 151 19.10 13.63 5.34
N LEU A 152 19.43 12.35 5.29
CA LEU A 152 20.68 11.88 4.69
C LEU A 152 20.69 12.08 3.16
N CYS A 153 19.58 11.82 2.47
CA CYS A 153 19.44 12.14 1.04
C CYS A 153 19.70 13.63 0.78
N LYS A 154 19.16 14.52 1.61
CA LYS A 154 19.41 15.98 1.50
C LYS A 154 20.88 16.34 1.69
N LYS A 155 21.54 15.74 2.68
CA LYS A 155 22.97 15.97 2.92
C LYS A 155 23.83 15.46 1.77
N ILE A 156 23.46 14.33 1.17
CA ILE A 156 24.15 13.80 0.00
C ILE A 156 23.94 14.70 -1.20
N ASP A 157 22.73 15.15 -1.48
CA ASP A 157 22.44 16.06 -2.59
C ASP A 157 23.19 17.41 -2.49
N GLN A 158 23.49 17.85 -1.27
CA GLN A 158 24.31 19.05 -1.02
C GLN A 158 25.82 18.83 -1.20
N ASN A 159 26.28 17.58 -1.30
CA ASN A 159 27.65 17.23 -1.59
C ASN A 159 27.69 16.67 -3.03
N ASP A 160 28.42 17.32 -3.94
CA ASP A 160 28.40 17.00 -5.39
C ASP A 160 28.68 15.51 -5.76
N ASP A 161 29.10 14.67 -4.81
CA ASP A 161 29.55 13.28 -5.00
C ASP A 161 28.44 12.22 -5.02
N LEU A 162 27.15 12.56 -4.82
CA LEU A 162 25.99 11.62 -4.72
C LEU A 162 26.21 10.40 -3.79
N ALA A 163 27.25 10.44 -2.97
CA ALA A 163 27.66 9.37 -2.08
C ALA A 163 28.24 9.97 -0.80
N PHE A 164 27.89 9.36 0.33
CA PHE A 164 28.42 9.75 1.64
C PHE A 164 28.66 8.51 2.48
N GLU A 165 29.86 8.39 3.06
CA GLU A 165 30.26 7.26 3.92
C GLU A 165 30.03 5.87 3.27
N GLY A 166 30.19 5.79 1.94
CA GLY A 166 30.02 4.57 1.17
C GLY A 166 28.58 4.26 0.73
N TYR A 167 27.60 5.06 1.13
CA TYR A 167 26.22 4.95 0.64
C TYR A 167 26.00 5.83 -0.58
N HIS A 168 25.57 5.22 -1.70
CA HIS A 168 25.12 5.97 -2.87
C HIS A 168 23.66 6.41 -2.69
N LEU A 169 23.30 7.60 -3.20
CA LEU A 169 21.95 8.17 -3.10
C LEU A 169 20.85 7.19 -3.52
N SER A 170 21.08 6.40 -4.57
CA SER A 170 20.12 5.41 -5.07
C SER A 170 19.68 4.38 -4.02
N GLU A 171 20.58 4.00 -3.11
CA GLU A 171 20.28 2.99 -2.07
C GLU A 171 19.37 3.56 -0.98
N LEU A 172 19.56 4.84 -0.64
CA LEU A 172 18.71 5.53 0.31
C LEU A 172 17.33 5.82 -0.29
N LEU A 173 17.28 6.23 -1.55
CA LEU A 173 16.03 6.42 -2.28
C LEU A 173 15.25 5.12 -2.46
N GLU A 174 15.94 3.97 -2.65
CA GLU A 174 15.27 2.67 -2.66
C GLU A 174 14.55 2.38 -1.34
N LEU A 175 15.23 2.60 -0.21
CA LEU A 175 14.63 2.41 1.10
C LEU A 175 13.48 3.38 1.37
N LEU A 176 13.63 4.64 0.96
CA LEU A 176 12.56 5.63 1.06
C LEU A 176 11.36 5.26 0.19
N ASP A 177 11.56 4.79 -1.05
CA ASP A 177 10.48 4.29 -1.91
C ASP A 177 9.69 3.17 -1.22
N ARG A 178 10.39 2.22 -0.58
CA ARG A 178 9.75 1.17 0.24
C ARG A 178 9.01 1.75 1.44
N ALA A 179 9.60 2.70 2.16
CA ALA A 179 8.93 3.34 3.29
C ALA A 179 7.68 4.13 2.86
N PHE A 180 7.69 4.70 1.66
CA PHE A 180 6.59 5.46 1.07
C PHE A 180 5.44 4.57 0.58
N THR A 181 5.49 3.25 0.76
CA THR A 181 4.27 2.43 0.67
C THR A 181 3.35 2.64 1.88
N ASN A 182 3.91 3.13 3.00
CA ASN A 182 3.16 3.43 4.22
C ASN A 182 2.68 4.88 4.22
N THR A 183 1.35 5.06 4.18
CA THR A 183 0.70 6.39 4.17
C THR A 183 1.03 7.21 5.42
N TYR A 184 1.20 6.59 6.59
CA TYR A 184 1.60 7.28 7.82
C TYR A 184 2.97 7.95 7.66
N VAL A 185 3.93 7.23 7.05
CA VAL A 185 5.28 7.75 6.77
C VAL A 185 5.22 8.90 5.77
N ILE A 186 4.48 8.73 4.66
CA ILE A 186 4.31 9.79 3.65
C ILE A 186 3.79 11.07 4.31
N LYS A 187 2.66 10.99 5.04
CA LYS A 187 2.07 12.16 5.71
C LYS A 187 3.06 12.83 6.65
N HIS A 188 3.74 12.06 7.50
CA HIS A 188 4.65 12.63 8.47
C HIS A 188 5.92 13.22 7.86
N ILE A 189 6.39 12.72 6.72
CA ILE A 189 7.55 13.30 6.02
C ILE A 189 7.13 14.54 5.22
N LEU A 190 6.01 14.49 4.50
CA LEU A 190 5.56 15.58 3.64
C LEU A 190 4.94 16.74 4.41
N GLU A 191 4.30 16.47 5.55
CA GLU A 191 3.70 17.49 6.42
C GLU A 191 4.65 17.95 7.54
N ASP A 192 5.83 17.33 7.67
CA ASP A 192 6.79 17.74 8.68
C ASP A 192 7.22 19.17 8.42
N LYS A 193 6.86 20.06 9.35
CA LYS A 193 7.36 21.44 9.39
C LYS A 193 8.64 21.49 10.21
N ILE A 194 9.56 20.55 10.01
CA ILE A 194 10.94 20.76 10.47
C ILE A 194 11.35 22.09 9.84
N ASN A 195 11.85 23.03 10.65
CA ASN A 195 12.09 24.46 10.33
C ASN A 195 12.84 24.73 9.01
N GLU A 196 12.19 24.51 7.87
CA GLU A 196 12.82 24.46 6.55
C GLU A 196 12.20 25.49 5.61
N LYS A 197 13.03 26.04 4.73
CA LYS A 197 12.64 27.03 3.70
C LYS A 197 11.91 26.39 2.50
N SER A 198 12.03 25.07 2.33
CA SER A 198 11.48 24.28 1.22
C SER A 198 10.68 23.10 1.76
N THR A 199 9.58 22.74 1.12
CA THR A 199 8.80 21.54 1.50
C THR A 199 9.51 20.26 1.04
N ALA A 200 9.19 19.11 1.64
CA ALA A 200 9.75 17.82 1.19
C ALA A 200 9.37 17.50 -0.27
N ILE A 201 8.16 17.90 -0.70
CA ILE A 201 7.72 17.79 -2.10
C ILE A 201 8.64 18.61 -3.00
N GLN A 202 8.92 19.86 -2.62
CA GLN A 202 9.84 20.72 -3.37
C GLN A 202 11.22 20.07 -3.51
N TYR A 203 11.77 19.54 -2.41
CA TYR A 203 13.05 18.82 -2.43
C TYR A 203 13.05 17.66 -3.44
N PHE A 204 12.06 16.76 -3.39
CA PHE A 204 12.01 15.63 -4.33
C PHE A 204 11.85 16.09 -5.79
N THR A 205 11.09 17.15 -6.04
CA THR A 205 10.97 17.70 -7.40
C THR A 205 12.29 18.31 -7.88
N GLU A 206 13.00 19.08 -7.04
CA GLU A 206 14.27 19.71 -7.40
C GLU A 206 15.37 18.68 -7.62
N LEU A 207 15.45 17.67 -6.76
CA LEU A 207 16.37 16.53 -6.93
C LEU A 207 16.08 15.76 -8.23
N PHE A 208 14.81 15.64 -8.62
CA PHE A 208 14.46 14.98 -9.86
C PHE A 208 14.92 15.80 -11.07
N LEU A 209 14.72 17.12 -11.00
CA LEU A 209 15.14 18.06 -12.02
C LEU A 209 16.67 18.15 -12.16
N SER A 210 17.44 17.88 -11.10
CA SER A 210 18.91 17.82 -11.21
C SER A 210 19.39 16.49 -11.84
N LEU A 211 18.69 15.37 -11.59
CA LEU A 211 19.15 14.04 -11.99
C LEU A 211 18.51 13.47 -13.27
N TYR A 212 17.38 14.01 -13.77
CA TYR A 212 16.64 13.39 -14.89
C TYR A 212 17.48 13.25 -16.18
N GLY A 213 18.54 14.04 -16.35
CA GLY A 213 19.48 13.93 -17.46
C GLY A 213 20.07 12.53 -17.61
N ALA A 214 20.26 11.79 -16.51
CA ALA A 214 20.73 10.41 -16.52
C ALA A 214 19.77 9.43 -17.24
N LEU A 215 18.49 9.79 -17.41
CA LEU A 215 17.55 9.00 -18.23
C LEU A 215 17.68 9.26 -19.73
N LEU A 216 18.34 10.36 -20.11
CA LEU A 216 18.47 10.85 -21.47
C LEU A 216 19.84 10.55 -22.06
N ASP A 217 20.83 10.35 -21.19
CA ASP A 217 22.21 10.05 -21.58
C ASP A 217 22.28 8.67 -22.26
N PRO A 218 22.99 8.55 -23.41
CA PRO A 218 23.24 7.28 -24.09
C PRO A 218 24.18 6.32 -23.33
N GLU A 219 25.08 6.82 -22.47
CA GLU A 219 26.00 6.02 -21.65
C GLU A 219 25.90 6.40 -20.15
N PRO A 220 24.71 6.30 -19.56
CA PRO A 220 24.46 6.84 -18.23
C PRO A 220 25.06 5.96 -17.13
N ASP A 221 25.37 6.60 -16.01
CA ASP A 221 25.64 5.91 -14.76
C ASP A 221 24.40 5.10 -14.31
N GLU A 222 24.58 3.78 -14.14
CA GLU A 222 23.52 2.86 -13.72
C GLU A 222 22.99 3.16 -12.30
N LEU A 223 23.83 3.73 -11.43
CA LEU A 223 23.43 4.16 -10.09
C LEU A 223 22.58 5.43 -10.14
N GLU A 224 22.91 6.40 -10.99
CA GLU A 224 22.09 7.59 -11.20
C GLU A 224 20.74 7.24 -11.83
N LYS A 225 20.73 6.40 -12.88
CA LYS A 225 19.49 5.84 -13.45
C LYS A 225 18.60 5.21 -12.38
N ARG A 226 19.23 4.46 -11.45
CA ARG A 226 18.53 3.82 -10.35
C ARG A 226 17.98 4.85 -9.35
N ALA A 227 18.75 5.90 -9.03
CA ALA A 227 18.29 7.00 -8.21
C ALA A 227 17.06 7.69 -8.83
N VAL A 228 17.12 8.05 -10.12
CA VAL A 228 15.99 8.67 -10.82
C VAL A 228 14.77 7.76 -10.86
N LYS A 229 14.97 6.45 -11.05
CA LYS A 229 13.87 5.48 -11.01
C LYS A 229 13.14 5.47 -9.67
N TYR A 230 13.87 5.38 -8.56
CA TYR A 230 13.23 5.40 -7.23
C TYR A 230 12.61 6.75 -6.92
N LEU A 231 13.22 7.84 -7.39
CA LEU A 231 12.68 9.18 -7.23
C LEU A 231 11.36 9.37 -7.99
N LEU A 232 11.26 8.86 -9.23
CA LEU A 232 10.00 8.82 -9.98
C LEU A 232 8.92 8.03 -9.24
N ARG A 233 9.27 6.90 -8.60
CA ARG A 233 8.31 6.12 -7.82
C ARG A 233 7.83 6.85 -6.56
N ILE A 234 8.75 7.50 -5.85
CA ILE A 234 8.41 8.38 -4.72
C ILE A 234 7.45 9.49 -5.19
N LEU A 235 7.78 10.18 -6.29
CA LEU A 235 6.92 11.23 -6.87
C LEU A 235 5.57 10.69 -7.34
N LEU A 236 5.53 9.46 -7.86
CA LEU A 236 4.29 8.77 -8.21
C LEU A 236 3.43 8.49 -6.97
N GLN A 237 4.02 8.02 -5.86
CA GLN A 237 3.30 7.88 -4.60
C GLN A 237 2.76 9.23 -4.13
N ILE A 238 3.57 10.30 -4.14
CA ILE A 238 3.14 11.66 -3.77
C ILE A 238 1.97 12.11 -4.66
N SER A 239 2.06 11.92 -5.98
CA SER A 239 1.03 12.32 -6.95
C SER A 239 -0.29 11.56 -6.79
N SER A 240 -0.28 10.42 -6.09
CA SER A 240 -1.49 9.63 -5.85
C SER A 240 -2.39 10.25 -4.77
N TYR A 241 -1.90 11.24 -4.02
CA TYR A 241 -2.65 11.97 -3.00
C TYR A 241 -3.08 13.35 -3.54
N PRO A 242 -4.40 13.58 -3.73
CA PRO A 242 -4.90 14.83 -4.29
C PRO A 242 -4.49 16.10 -3.56
N GLU A 243 -4.31 16.02 -2.23
CA GLU A 243 -3.86 17.12 -1.39
C GLU A 243 -2.44 17.61 -1.69
N TYR A 244 -1.58 16.76 -2.24
CA TYR A 244 -0.18 17.08 -2.55
C TYR A 244 0.03 17.48 -4.02
N LEU A 245 -0.91 17.13 -4.91
CA LEU A 245 -0.80 17.42 -6.34
C LEU A 245 -0.62 18.90 -6.67
N LYS A 246 -1.27 19.80 -5.91
CA LYS A 246 -1.12 21.24 -6.14
C LYS A 246 0.34 21.70 -6.01
N GLN A 247 1.06 21.19 -5.01
CA GLN A 247 2.46 21.54 -4.79
C GLN A 247 3.38 21.00 -5.91
N LEU A 248 3.06 19.84 -6.48
CA LEU A 248 3.76 19.32 -7.66
C LEU A 248 3.54 20.22 -8.89
N ILE A 249 2.28 20.66 -9.10
CA ILE A 249 1.89 21.51 -10.24
C ILE A 249 2.51 22.91 -10.17
N ASP A 250 2.73 23.43 -8.97
CA ASP A 250 3.36 24.74 -8.76
C ASP A 250 4.80 24.79 -9.33
N ASN A 251 5.45 23.64 -9.53
CA ASN A 251 6.74 23.53 -10.21
C ASN A 251 6.57 23.30 -11.73
N GLN A 252 6.58 24.37 -12.52
CA GLN A 252 6.37 24.30 -13.98
C GLN A 252 7.42 23.48 -14.73
N GLN A 253 8.69 23.54 -14.30
CA GLN A 253 9.76 22.77 -14.94
C GLN A 253 9.53 21.27 -14.76
N PHE A 254 9.13 20.87 -13.56
CA PHE A 254 8.75 19.50 -13.26
C PHE A 254 7.62 19.01 -14.19
N CYS A 255 6.55 19.79 -14.33
CA CYS A 255 5.43 19.45 -15.23
C CYS A 255 5.88 19.24 -16.68
N ILE A 256 6.68 20.16 -17.24
CA ILE A 256 7.18 20.07 -18.63
C ILE A 256 8.02 18.81 -18.84
N ILE A 257 8.91 18.49 -17.88
CA ILE A 257 9.79 17.33 -17.99
C ILE A 257 8.98 16.03 -17.84
N ILE A 258 8.04 15.97 -16.90
CA ILE A 258 7.18 14.81 -16.71
C ILE A 258 6.31 14.56 -17.94
N GLU A 259 5.72 15.62 -18.53
CA GLU A 259 5.00 15.54 -19.81
C GLU A 259 5.90 14.97 -20.91
N SER A 260 7.11 15.53 -21.07
CA SER A 260 8.07 15.04 -22.08
C SER A 260 8.53 13.60 -21.86
N LEU A 261 8.58 13.14 -20.62
CA LEU A 261 8.94 11.76 -20.27
C LEU A 261 7.76 10.80 -20.42
N ALA A 262 6.52 11.27 -20.23
CA ALA A 262 5.30 10.48 -20.38
C ALA A 262 5.11 9.98 -21.82
N ASP A 263 5.55 10.77 -22.81
CA ASP A 263 5.49 10.42 -24.24
C ASP A 263 6.54 9.38 -24.67
N ARG A 264 7.44 8.97 -23.76
CA ARG A 264 8.53 8.05 -24.08
C ARG A 264 8.14 6.60 -23.76
N PRO A 265 8.53 5.62 -24.62
CA PRO A 265 8.24 4.21 -24.37
C PRO A 265 8.91 3.71 -23.08
N LYS A 266 8.22 2.84 -22.34
CA LYS A 266 8.69 2.19 -21.09
C LYS A 266 8.91 3.15 -19.90
N ARG A 267 8.15 4.25 -19.85
CA ARG A 267 8.19 5.24 -18.76
C ARG A 267 6.85 5.34 -18.02
N ASP A 268 6.32 4.19 -17.61
CA ASP A 268 5.01 4.05 -16.97
C ASP A 268 4.84 4.97 -15.76
N ASP A 269 5.88 5.10 -14.93
CA ASP A 269 5.82 5.94 -13.73
C ASP A 269 5.58 7.43 -14.08
N ALA A 270 6.37 7.99 -15.02
CA ALA A 270 6.24 9.38 -15.46
C ALA A 270 4.88 9.63 -16.14
N LYS A 271 4.44 8.69 -16.96
CA LYS A 271 3.14 8.72 -17.64
C LYS A 271 1.98 8.77 -16.64
N ARG A 272 2.03 7.95 -15.58
CA ARG A 272 1.03 7.94 -14.51
C ARG A 272 1.03 9.24 -13.72
N ILE A 273 2.20 9.78 -13.38
CA ILE A 273 2.33 11.10 -12.74
C ILE A 273 1.67 12.17 -13.62
N TRP A 274 1.98 12.18 -14.92
CA TRP A 274 1.40 13.16 -15.86
C TRP A 274 -0.11 13.04 -15.93
N CYS A 275 -0.68 11.84 -15.99
CA CYS A 275 -2.13 11.64 -15.94
C CYS A 275 -2.76 12.25 -14.68
N ASN A 276 -2.13 12.09 -13.52
CA ASN A 276 -2.63 12.68 -12.26
C ASN A 276 -2.59 14.23 -12.31
N ILE A 277 -1.52 14.80 -12.88
CA ILE A 277 -1.33 16.25 -13.03
C ILE A 277 -2.33 16.85 -14.02
N GLN A 278 -2.46 16.25 -15.19
CA GLN A 278 -3.26 16.76 -16.31
C GLN A 278 -4.74 16.92 -15.93
N GLN A 279 -5.26 16.06 -15.05
CA GLN A 279 -6.65 16.17 -14.56
C GLN A 279 -6.95 17.48 -13.83
N ILE A 280 -5.95 18.02 -13.13
CA ILE A 280 -6.10 19.26 -12.36
C ILE A 280 -5.82 20.47 -13.26
N MET A 281 -4.84 20.36 -14.15
CA MET A 281 -4.46 21.47 -15.04
C MET A 281 -5.48 21.71 -16.17
N SER A 282 -6.06 20.66 -16.74
CA SER A 282 -7.00 20.73 -17.87
C SER A 282 -8.29 19.96 -17.60
N PRO A 283 -9.11 20.36 -16.61
CA PRO A 283 -10.37 19.66 -16.29
C PRO A 283 -11.39 19.71 -17.46
N ASN A 284 -11.24 20.65 -18.39
CA ASN A 284 -12.17 20.87 -19.51
C ASN A 284 -11.82 20.13 -20.81
N GLU A 285 -10.55 19.78 -21.06
CA GLU A 285 -10.15 19.06 -22.30
C GLU A 285 -10.56 17.58 -22.27
N GLN A 286 -10.86 17.05 -21.09
CA GLN A 286 -11.25 15.65 -20.90
C GLN A 286 -12.77 15.41 -20.88
N LYS A 287 -13.59 16.37 -21.34
CA LYS A 287 -15.00 16.13 -21.69
C LYS A 287 -15.11 15.30 -22.99
N LYS A 288 -14.42 14.15 -23.06
CA LYS A 288 -14.83 13.07 -23.98
C LYS A 288 -16.23 12.65 -23.55
N GLU A 289 -17.14 12.52 -24.52
CA GLU A 289 -18.50 12.03 -24.29
C GLU A 289 -18.46 10.83 -23.34
N MET A 290 -19.08 10.97 -22.16
CA MET A 290 -19.22 9.84 -21.25
C MET A 290 -20.03 8.77 -21.95
N SER A 291 -19.35 7.77 -22.51
CA SER A 291 -20.03 6.59 -23.00
C SER A 291 -20.57 5.86 -21.78
N SER A 292 -21.87 5.57 -21.76
CA SER A 292 -22.46 4.73 -20.71
C SER A 292 -21.78 3.36 -20.75
N LYS A 293 -20.77 3.16 -19.91
CA LYS A 293 -19.93 1.96 -19.82
C LYS A 293 -19.57 1.69 -18.37
N ILE A 294 -19.40 0.41 -18.06
CA ILE A 294 -18.91 -0.08 -16.78
C ILE A 294 -17.43 -0.43 -16.95
N TYR A 295 -16.57 0.11 -16.10
CA TYR A 295 -15.18 -0.30 -15.97
C TYR A 295 -15.05 -1.33 -14.84
N ILE A 296 -14.33 -2.43 -15.04
CA ILE A 296 -14.02 -3.38 -13.97
C ILE A 296 -12.52 -3.39 -13.70
N SER A 297 -12.14 -3.03 -12.47
CA SER A 297 -10.78 -3.20 -11.94
C SER A 297 -10.66 -4.55 -11.25
N TYR A 298 -9.61 -5.30 -11.55
CA TYR A 298 -9.27 -6.57 -10.89
C TYR A 298 -7.75 -6.84 -11.00
N ASP A 299 -7.22 -7.75 -10.19
CA ASP A 299 -5.81 -8.17 -10.27
C ASP A 299 -5.62 -9.29 -11.29
N TYR A 300 -4.48 -9.35 -11.98
CA TYR A 300 -4.24 -10.35 -13.03
C TYR A 300 -4.35 -11.79 -12.52
N THR A 301 -4.06 -12.06 -11.24
CA THR A 301 -4.26 -13.40 -10.65
C THR A 301 -5.72 -13.84 -10.64
N ASP A 302 -6.65 -12.90 -10.73
CA ASP A 302 -8.09 -13.09 -10.61
C ASP A 302 -8.80 -13.06 -11.97
N GLU A 303 -8.05 -13.12 -13.08
CA GLU A 303 -8.57 -12.98 -14.44
C GLU A 303 -9.67 -14.02 -14.76
N GLU A 304 -9.49 -15.28 -14.36
CA GLU A 304 -10.48 -16.32 -14.63
C GLU A 304 -11.81 -16.06 -13.90
N PHE A 305 -11.75 -15.61 -12.64
CA PHE A 305 -12.95 -15.19 -11.92
C PHE A 305 -13.61 -14.00 -12.61
N CYS A 306 -12.81 -13.00 -13.03
CA CYS A 306 -13.30 -11.82 -13.74
C CYS A 306 -14.04 -12.19 -15.04
N LYS A 307 -13.50 -13.14 -15.83
CA LYS A 307 -14.13 -13.66 -17.05
C LYS A 307 -15.51 -14.25 -16.78
N GLU A 308 -15.62 -15.11 -15.78
CA GLU A 308 -16.89 -15.73 -15.40
C GLU A 308 -17.89 -14.69 -14.89
N PHE A 309 -17.44 -13.77 -14.04
CA PHE A 309 -18.26 -12.72 -13.48
C PHE A 309 -18.81 -11.77 -14.56
N VAL A 310 -17.96 -11.32 -15.50
CA VAL A 310 -18.35 -10.49 -16.65
C VAL A 310 -19.40 -11.19 -17.51
N LYS A 311 -19.25 -12.50 -17.75
CA LYS A 311 -20.23 -13.30 -18.49
C LYS A 311 -21.60 -13.27 -17.81
N GLU A 312 -21.66 -13.39 -16.48
CA GLU A 312 -22.92 -13.32 -15.74
C GLU A 312 -23.54 -11.92 -15.70
N LEU A 313 -22.71 -10.87 -15.60
CA LEU A 313 -23.17 -9.49 -15.69
C LEU A 313 -23.81 -9.21 -17.07
N ARG A 314 -23.17 -9.61 -18.17
CA ARG A 314 -23.65 -9.37 -19.55
C ARG A 314 -25.00 -10.02 -19.85
N LYS A 315 -25.36 -11.13 -19.19
CA LYS A 315 -26.72 -11.70 -19.32
C LYS A 315 -27.79 -10.75 -18.80
N ARG A 316 -27.46 -9.94 -17.78
CA ARG A 316 -28.38 -9.16 -16.97
C ARG A 316 -28.47 -7.70 -17.41
N MET A 317 -27.36 -7.09 -17.79
CA MET A 317 -27.29 -5.68 -18.19
C MET A 317 -27.12 -5.50 -19.70
N THR A 318 -27.40 -4.29 -20.19
CA THR A 318 -27.19 -3.90 -21.61
C THR A 318 -26.08 -2.87 -21.76
N ILE A 319 -25.58 -2.35 -20.64
CA ILE A 319 -24.49 -1.39 -20.63
C ILE A 319 -23.20 -2.12 -21.02
N PRO A 320 -22.42 -1.59 -21.98
CA PRO A 320 -21.13 -2.16 -22.33
C PRO A 320 -20.21 -2.22 -21.10
N ILE A 321 -19.57 -3.38 -20.93
CA ILE A 321 -18.57 -3.61 -19.88
C ILE A 321 -17.20 -3.58 -20.56
N TRP A 322 -16.31 -2.77 -20.01
CA TRP A 322 -14.90 -2.70 -20.38
C TRP A 322 -14.07 -3.40 -19.31
N VAL A 323 -13.17 -4.27 -19.77
CA VAL A 323 -12.21 -5.05 -18.98
C VAL A 323 -10.90 -5.13 -19.76
N ASP A 324 -9.77 -5.09 -19.08
CA ASP A 324 -8.44 -5.08 -19.71
C ASP A 324 -8.16 -6.36 -20.54
N TYR A 325 -8.48 -7.56 -20.06
CA TYR A 325 -8.18 -8.83 -20.76
C TYR A 325 -8.84 -8.99 -22.14
N GLU A 326 -9.89 -8.21 -22.45
CA GLU A 326 -10.52 -8.22 -23.79
C GLU A 326 -10.02 -7.10 -24.70
N ASN A 327 -9.37 -6.07 -24.13
CA ASN A 327 -9.14 -4.79 -24.80
C ASN A 327 -7.68 -4.38 -24.84
N ILE A 328 -6.80 -5.05 -24.09
CA ILE A 328 -5.37 -4.80 -24.04
C ILE A 328 -4.66 -6.10 -24.42
N ASP A 329 -4.01 -6.10 -25.58
CA ASP A 329 -2.98 -7.11 -25.86
C ASP A 329 -1.82 -6.89 -24.88
N LEU A 330 -1.24 -7.97 -24.33
CA LEU A 330 -0.16 -8.08 -23.30
C LEU A 330 1.12 -7.24 -23.56
N SER A 331 0.96 -5.98 -23.93
CA SER A 331 1.99 -5.00 -24.24
C SER A 331 2.21 -4.09 -23.03
N ASP A 332 3.43 -3.57 -22.94
CA ASP A 332 3.95 -2.82 -21.78
C ASP A 332 3.15 -1.53 -21.43
N ASP A 333 2.21 -1.08 -22.27
CA ASP A 333 1.53 0.23 -22.15
C ASP A 333 0.09 0.18 -21.57
N MET A 334 -0.16 -0.65 -20.55
CA MET A 334 -1.49 -0.86 -19.92
C MET A 334 -2.22 0.43 -19.49
N TRP A 335 -1.49 1.41 -18.95
CA TRP A 335 -2.11 2.61 -18.34
C TRP A 335 -2.79 3.55 -19.37
N GLU A 336 -2.31 3.53 -20.61
CA GLU A 336 -2.81 4.36 -21.71
C GLU A 336 -4.21 3.95 -22.14
N TYR A 337 -4.53 2.66 -21.98
CA TYR A 337 -5.85 2.09 -22.22
C TYR A 337 -6.72 2.12 -20.98
N VAL A 338 -6.15 1.91 -19.80
CA VAL A 338 -6.88 1.88 -18.52
C VAL A 338 -7.41 3.27 -18.15
N SER A 339 -6.54 4.29 -18.13
CA SER A 339 -6.89 5.59 -17.56
C SER A 339 -8.03 6.33 -18.30
N PRO A 340 -8.14 6.32 -19.65
CA PRO A 340 -9.26 6.96 -20.34
C PRO A 340 -10.58 6.20 -20.14
N ASN A 341 -10.54 4.88 -19.95
CA ASN A 341 -11.72 4.07 -19.68
C ASN A 341 -12.23 4.28 -18.25
N ILE A 342 -11.34 4.43 -17.26
CA ILE A 342 -11.73 4.88 -15.90
C ILE A 342 -12.40 6.25 -15.97
N ILE A 343 -11.83 7.20 -16.73
CA ILE A 343 -12.36 8.56 -16.88
C ILE A 343 -13.76 8.54 -17.53
N SER A 344 -13.93 7.79 -18.61
CA SER A 344 -15.17 7.78 -19.41
C SER A 344 -16.27 6.87 -18.85
N ALA A 345 -15.96 5.94 -17.95
CA ALA A 345 -16.93 5.06 -17.34
C ALA A 345 -17.93 5.81 -16.44
N THR A 346 -19.19 5.41 -16.52
CA THR A 346 -20.28 5.95 -15.67
C THR A 346 -20.38 5.19 -14.35
N LYS A 347 -19.91 3.94 -14.34
CA LYS A 347 -19.91 3.03 -13.20
C LYS A 347 -18.58 2.28 -13.16
N VAL A 348 -18.09 2.01 -11.96
CA VAL A 348 -16.84 1.28 -11.74
C VAL A 348 -17.12 0.13 -10.78
N ILE A 349 -16.69 -1.07 -11.15
CA ILE A 349 -16.70 -2.24 -10.28
C ILE A 349 -15.25 -2.54 -9.90
N ILE A 350 -14.99 -2.80 -8.63
CA ILE A 350 -13.67 -3.25 -8.15
C ILE A 350 -13.83 -4.66 -7.62
N LEU A 351 -13.15 -5.63 -8.21
CA LEU A 351 -13.03 -6.98 -7.70
C LEU A 351 -11.87 -7.01 -6.70
N VAL A 352 -12.17 -7.23 -5.42
CA VAL A 352 -11.17 -7.24 -4.35
C VAL A 352 -10.88 -8.67 -3.88
N SER A 353 -9.59 -8.98 -3.83
CA SER A 353 -8.97 -10.22 -3.36
C SER A 353 -7.74 -9.89 -2.53
N THR A 354 -7.11 -10.90 -1.94
CA THR A 354 -5.82 -10.74 -1.27
C THR A 354 -4.76 -10.24 -2.26
N ALA A 355 -4.72 -10.79 -3.48
CA ALA A 355 -3.79 -10.37 -4.53
C ALA A 355 -3.99 -8.91 -4.96
N TYR A 356 -5.24 -8.46 -5.09
CA TYR A 356 -5.57 -7.06 -5.35
C TYR A 356 -5.04 -6.14 -4.25
N GLY A 357 -5.16 -6.56 -2.98
CA GLY A 357 -4.67 -5.83 -1.82
C GLY A 357 -3.14 -5.70 -1.76
N ASP A 358 -2.43 -6.64 -2.36
CA ASP A 358 -0.97 -6.73 -2.35
C ASP A 358 -0.33 -5.95 -3.51
N SER A 359 -1.09 -5.76 -4.58
CA SER A 359 -0.63 -5.19 -5.84
C SER A 359 -0.47 -3.66 -5.78
N THR A 360 0.78 -3.19 -5.93
CA THR A 360 1.08 -1.75 -6.03
C THR A 360 0.42 -1.09 -7.24
N ASP A 361 0.29 -1.81 -8.35
CA ASP A 361 -0.36 -1.28 -9.54
C ASP A 361 -1.85 -1.08 -9.32
N LYS A 362 -2.51 -2.03 -8.64
CA LYS A 362 -3.93 -1.93 -8.29
C LYS A 362 -4.22 -0.90 -7.21
N PHE A 363 -3.27 -0.66 -6.29
CA PHE A 363 -3.33 0.54 -5.43
C PHE A 363 -3.45 1.79 -6.29
N GLN A 364 -2.46 2.03 -7.13
CA GLN A 364 -2.38 3.28 -7.88
C GLN A 364 -3.59 3.45 -8.81
N GLU A 365 -4.09 2.37 -9.40
CA GLU A 365 -5.34 2.36 -10.14
C GLU A 365 -6.56 2.70 -9.26
N LEU A 366 -6.67 2.11 -8.06
CA LEU A 366 -7.74 2.40 -7.11
C LEU A 366 -7.73 3.87 -6.67
N SER A 367 -6.56 4.40 -6.34
CA SER A 367 -6.38 5.81 -5.98
C SER A 367 -6.85 6.73 -7.10
N TYR A 368 -6.52 6.39 -8.34
CA TYR A 368 -6.95 7.11 -9.54
C TYR A 368 -8.48 7.02 -9.78
N ILE A 369 -9.08 5.85 -9.58
CA ILE A 369 -10.54 5.68 -9.63
C ILE A 369 -11.21 6.60 -8.59
N ILE A 370 -10.66 6.68 -7.38
CA ILE A 370 -11.25 7.46 -6.30
C ILE A 370 -11.07 8.97 -6.51
N SER A 371 -9.91 9.43 -6.97
CA SER A 371 -9.68 10.85 -7.26
C SER A 371 -10.61 11.35 -8.39
N THR A 372 -10.77 10.55 -9.45
CA THR A 372 -11.68 10.87 -10.55
C THR A 372 -13.16 10.84 -10.16
N ASN A 373 -13.52 10.05 -9.13
CA ASN A 373 -14.87 10.04 -8.56
C ASN A 373 -15.17 11.28 -7.69
N LYS A 374 -14.17 11.85 -7.00
CA LYS A 374 -14.36 13.02 -6.11
C LYS A 374 -14.51 14.33 -6.88
N SER A 375 -13.86 14.47 -8.03
CA SER A 375 -13.85 15.70 -8.83
C SER A 375 -15.14 15.97 -9.62
N ARG A 376 -16.05 15.00 -9.70
CA ARG A 376 -17.30 15.10 -10.45
C ARG A 376 -18.46 15.09 -9.46
N ASP A 377 -19.24 16.17 -9.44
CA ASP A 377 -20.45 16.34 -8.60
C ASP A 377 -21.52 15.26 -8.81
N GLU A 378 -21.36 14.38 -9.81
CA GLU A 378 -22.13 13.16 -9.98
C GLU A 378 -21.32 11.97 -9.43
N LYS A 379 -21.82 11.35 -8.35
CA LYS A 379 -21.28 10.10 -7.82
C LYS A 379 -21.26 9.03 -8.91
N LYS A 380 -20.14 8.89 -9.64
CA LYS A 380 -19.80 7.67 -10.36
C LYS A 380 -20.09 6.50 -9.42
N GLY A 381 -20.94 5.58 -9.86
CA GLY A 381 -21.35 4.46 -9.01
C GLY A 381 -20.18 3.50 -8.88
N LEU A 382 -19.48 3.56 -7.76
CA LEU A 382 -18.43 2.64 -7.40
C LEU A 382 -19.04 1.50 -6.59
N ILE A 383 -18.80 0.26 -7.01
CA ILE A 383 -19.20 -0.94 -6.27
C ILE A 383 -17.97 -1.82 -6.07
N VAL A 384 -17.81 -2.30 -4.85
CA VAL A 384 -16.77 -3.25 -4.46
C VAL A 384 -17.38 -4.65 -4.45
N VAL A 385 -16.67 -5.64 -4.99
CA VAL A 385 -17.09 -7.04 -5.00
C VAL A 385 -15.98 -7.86 -4.39
N ALA A 386 -16.22 -8.46 -3.24
CA ALA A 386 -15.29 -9.41 -2.65
C ALA A 386 -15.35 -10.73 -3.42
N ILE A 387 -14.20 -11.20 -3.92
CA ILE A 387 -14.13 -12.47 -4.65
C ILE A 387 -13.57 -13.61 -3.77
N GLU A 388 -13.12 -13.28 -2.57
CA GLU A 388 -12.69 -14.22 -1.53
C GLU A 388 -13.44 -13.90 -0.22
N SER A 389 -13.76 -14.92 0.57
CA SER A 389 -14.53 -14.75 1.82
C SER A 389 -13.74 -14.13 2.97
N ASN A 390 -12.41 -14.27 2.93
CA ASN A 390 -11.50 -13.81 3.99
C ASN A 390 -10.28 -13.08 3.40
N PHE A 391 -10.47 -12.26 2.36
CA PHE A 391 -9.36 -11.46 1.86
C PHE A 391 -8.93 -10.42 2.91
N SER A 392 -7.63 -10.21 3.01
CA SER A 392 -7.03 -9.17 3.85
C SER A 392 -6.39 -8.11 2.96
N PHE A 393 -6.62 -6.83 3.27
CA PHE A 393 -5.80 -5.78 2.70
C PHE A 393 -4.50 -5.71 3.50
N ASN A 394 -3.38 -6.00 2.85
CA ASN A 394 -2.07 -5.74 3.45
C ASN A 394 -1.80 -4.23 3.61
N ARG A 395 -2.69 -3.37 3.11
CA ARG A 395 -2.58 -1.91 3.21
C ARG A 395 -3.83 -1.34 3.87
N SER A 396 -3.68 -0.76 5.06
CA SER A 396 -4.80 -0.28 5.88
C SER A 396 -5.57 0.83 5.18
N TRP A 397 -4.89 1.64 4.36
CA TRP A 397 -5.54 2.72 3.62
C TRP A 397 -6.43 2.21 2.47
N MET A 398 -6.21 1.01 1.91
CA MET A 398 -7.15 0.43 0.93
C MET A 398 -8.50 0.18 1.59
N LYS A 399 -8.46 -0.32 2.82
CA LYS A 399 -9.65 -0.51 3.65
C LYS A 399 -10.34 0.83 3.90
N ASP A 400 -9.58 1.87 4.25
CA ASP A 400 -10.14 3.22 4.49
C ASP A 400 -10.76 3.83 3.22
N LEU A 401 -10.11 3.68 2.06
CA LEU A 401 -10.60 4.15 0.77
C LEU A 401 -11.90 3.47 0.33
N LEU A 402 -12.09 2.22 0.75
CA LEU A 402 -13.24 1.38 0.40
C LEU A 402 -14.32 1.30 1.48
N HIS A 403 -14.05 1.75 2.71
CA HIS A 403 -14.92 1.57 3.88
C HIS A 403 -16.36 2.06 3.65
N ASP A 404 -16.53 3.20 2.99
CA ASP A 404 -17.84 3.81 2.76
C ASP A 404 -18.46 3.43 1.40
N LYS A 405 -17.91 2.42 0.72
CA LYS A 405 -18.37 2.01 -0.62
C LYS A 405 -19.33 0.82 -0.53
N PRO A 406 -20.39 0.79 -1.37
CA PRO A 406 -21.24 -0.39 -1.49
C PRO A 406 -20.40 -1.62 -1.80
N MET A 407 -20.56 -2.67 -1.00
CA MET A 407 -19.78 -3.89 -1.10
C MET A 407 -20.71 -5.09 -1.27
N VAL A 408 -20.44 -5.93 -2.28
CA VAL A 408 -21.06 -7.24 -2.47
C VAL A 408 -20.12 -8.28 -1.85
N PRO A 409 -20.57 -9.07 -0.86
CA PRO A 409 -19.74 -10.08 -0.23
C PRO A 409 -19.45 -11.24 -1.19
N CYS A 410 -18.37 -11.96 -0.90
CA CYS A 410 -18.04 -13.18 -1.64
C CYS A 410 -19.09 -14.25 -1.37
N GLU A 411 -19.54 -14.90 -2.44
CA GLU A 411 -20.46 -16.03 -2.36
C GLU A 411 -20.02 -17.16 -3.27
N ASN A 412 -20.44 -18.39 -2.96
CA ASN A 412 -20.14 -19.56 -3.78
C ASN A 412 -20.83 -19.53 -5.16
N ASN A 413 -21.77 -18.60 -5.38
CA ASN A 413 -22.54 -18.51 -6.61
C ASN A 413 -22.33 -17.15 -7.30
N ILE A 414 -21.46 -17.14 -8.31
CA ILE A 414 -21.13 -15.97 -9.14
C ILE A 414 -22.38 -15.34 -9.78
N ASP A 415 -23.40 -16.15 -10.13
CA ASP A 415 -24.65 -15.67 -10.71
C ASP A 415 -25.42 -14.75 -9.74
N HIS A 416 -25.40 -15.10 -8.46
CA HIS A 416 -26.03 -14.33 -7.39
C HIS A 416 -25.22 -13.05 -7.09
N MET A 417 -23.90 -13.14 -7.05
CA MET A 417 -23.02 -11.95 -6.93
C MET A 417 -23.27 -10.95 -8.06
N ALA A 418 -23.35 -11.43 -9.31
CA ALA A 418 -23.64 -10.60 -10.47
C ALA A 418 -25.04 -9.96 -10.40
N TRP A 419 -26.03 -10.69 -9.87
CA TRP A 419 -27.37 -10.16 -9.61
C TRP A 419 -27.35 -9.03 -8.57
N ASN A 420 -26.67 -9.22 -7.44
CA ASN A 420 -26.51 -8.22 -6.38
C ASN A 420 -25.85 -6.94 -6.94
N VAL A 421 -24.81 -7.07 -7.76
CA VAL A 421 -24.18 -5.91 -8.42
C VAL A 421 -25.14 -5.21 -9.36
N CYS A 422 -25.90 -5.94 -10.18
CA CYS A 422 -26.90 -5.33 -11.07
C CYS A 422 -28.00 -4.59 -10.30
N GLU A 423 -28.40 -5.11 -9.13
CA GLU A 423 -29.36 -4.47 -8.25
C GLU A 423 -28.80 -3.15 -7.70
N GLN A 424 -27.59 -3.17 -7.14
CA GLN A 424 -26.91 -1.99 -6.60
C GLN A 424 -26.63 -0.93 -7.67
N LEU A 425 -26.38 -1.32 -8.92
CA LEU A 425 -26.25 -0.39 -10.04
C LEU A 425 -27.60 0.21 -10.50
N GLY A 426 -28.73 -0.32 -10.04
CA GLY A 426 -30.06 0.05 -10.52
C GLY A 426 -30.33 -0.44 -11.96
N MET A 427 -29.65 -1.51 -12.38
CA MET A 427 -29.59 -1.97 -13.78
C MET A 427 -30.27 -3.31 -14.04
N LEU A 428 -30.97 -3.85 -13.04
CA LEU A 428 -31.84 -5.00 -13.27
C LEU A 428 -32.83 -4.66 -14.39
N LYS A 429 -32.80 -5.45 -15.47
CA LYS A 429 -33.89 -5.49 -16.43
C LYS A 429 -35.15 -5.77 -15.63
N LYS A 430 -36.02 -4.77 -15.45
CA LYS A 430 -37.35 -5.00 -14.85
C LYS A 430 -37.93 -6.20 -15.58
N PRO A 431 -38.26 -7.31 -14.90
CA PRO A 431 -38.95 -8.38 -15.57
C PRO A 431 -40.19 -7.75 -16.20
N ARG A 432 -40.34 -7.88 -17.53
CA ARG A 432 -41.61 -7.58 -18.18
C ARG A 432 -42.60 -8.59 -17.63
N ILE A 433 -43.17 -8.31 -16.47
CA ILE A 433 -44.22 -9.11 -15.86
C ILE A 433 -45.43 -8.98 -16.80
N LYS A 434 -45.55 -9.91 -17.75
CA LYS A 434 -46.76 -10.12 -18.54
C LYS A 434 -47.92 -10.67 -17.70
N CYS A 435 -47.75 -10.87 -16.39
CA CYS A 435 -48.73 -11.54 -15.53
C CYS A 435 -49.85 -10.64 -14.97
N LEU A 436 -49.83 -9.31 -15.15
CA LEU A 436 -50.93 -8.46 -14.66
C LEU A 436 -52.20 -8.49 -15.54
N ASN A 437 -52.13 -9.02 -16.77
CA ASN A 437 -53.31 -9.20 -17.62
C ASN A 437 -54.02 -10.56 -17.42
N TRP A 438 -53.40 -11.52 -16.71
CA TRP A 438 -54.04 -12.81 -16.44
C TRP A 438 -54.87 -12.75 -15.15
N ILE A 439 -54.33 -12.14 -14.08
CA ILE A 439 -55.02 -12.03 -12.79
C ILE A 439 -56.24 -11.09 -12.90
N SER A 440 -56.15 -9.97 -13.63
CA SER A 440 -57.29 -9.06 -13.83
C SER A 440 -58.42 -9.64 -14.70
N LYS A 441 -58.11 -10.60 -15.58
CA LYS A 441 -59.13 -11.33 -16.37
C LYS A 441 -59.81 -12.45 -15.59
N ASN A 442 -59.11 -13.10 -14.67
CA ASN A 442 -59.68 -14.17 -13.85
C ASN A 442 -60.45 -13.63 -12.63
N LEU A 443 -59.99 -12.56 -11.99
CA LEU A 443 -60.74 -11.94 -10.87
C LEU A 443 -62.11 -11.39 -11.33
N ARG A 444 -62.21 -10.88 -12.57
CA ARG A 444 -63.49 -10.42 -13.15
C ARG A 444 -64.43 -11.56 -13.55
N ARG A 445 -63.94 -12.80 -13.68
CA ARG A 445 -64.79 -13.98 -13.94
C ARG A 445 -65.36 -14.56 -12.65
N GLU A 446 -64.65 -14.46 -11.54
CA GLU A 446 -65.12 -14.96 -10.24
C GLU A 446 -66.11 -14.00 -9.55
N THR A 447 -65.95 -12.68 -9.69
CA THR A 447 -66.94 -11.72 -9.14
C THR A 447 -68.27 -11.70 -9.88
N ALA A 448 -68.34 -12.19 -11.13
CA ALA A 448 -69.60 -12.28 -11.88
C ALA A 448 -70.44 -13.54 -11.53
N GLN A 449 -69.89 -14.48 -10.76
CA GLN A 449 -70.60 -15.70 -10.31
C GLN A 449 -71.05 -15.65 -8.84
N ALA A 450 -70.64 -14.62 -8.08
CA ALA A 450 -70.94 -14.54 -6.65
C ALA A 450 -72.16 -13.65 -6.30
N ASP A 451 -72.68 -12.87 -7.25
CA ASP A 451 -73.79 -11.92 -6.99
C ASP A 451 -75.21 -12.53 -7.10
N ASP A 452 -75.34 -13.84 -7.37
CA ASP A 452 -76.64 -14.49 -7.59
C ASP A 452 -77.15 -15.37 -6.43
N PHE A 453 -76.45 -15.38 -5.28
CA PHE A 453 -76.92 -16.11 -4.11
C PHE A 453 -76.72 -15.32 -2.80
N SER A 454 -77.84 -15.16 -2.08
CA SER A 454 -77.95 -14.83 -0.65
C SER A 454 -78.36 -13.40 -0.31
N THR A 455 -79.55 -13.02 -0.77
CA THR A 455 -80.54 -12.43 0.14
C THR A 455 -81.01 -13.47 1.15
N LYS A 456 -80.72 -13.31 2.45
CA LYS A 456 -81.67 -13.55 3.57
C LYS A 456 -81.04 -13.37 4.97
N THR A 457 -81.58 -12.37 5.67
CA THR A 457 -82.08 -12.49 7.06
C THR A 457 -81.17 -12.11 8.26
N LEU A 458 -81.41 -10.87 8.71
CA LEU A 458 -81.73 -10.40 10.09
C LEU A 458 -80.72 -10.44 11.25
N LYS A 459 -80.42 -9.21 11.70
CA LYS A 459 -80.60 -8.61 13.06
C LYS A 459 -79.95 -9.27 14.29
N LEU A 460 -79.08 -8.52 14.98
CA LEU A 460 -79.37 -7.79 16.24
C LEU A 460 -78.10 -7.08 16.77
N ILE A 461 -78.32 -5.94 17.43
CA ILE A 461 -77.40 -4.95 18.06
C ILE A 461 -77.43 -5.25 19.61
N PRO A 462 -76.74 -4.58 20.59
CA PRO A 462 -75.50 -3.74 20.67
C PRO A 462 -74.54 -4.03 21.89
N GLU A 463 -73.42 -3.29 21.89
CA GLU A 463 -72.77 -2.52 23.01
C GLU A 463 -71.90 -3.11 24.14
N ASN A 464 -70.85 -2.31 24.45
CA ASN A 464 -70.06 -2.13 25.69
C ASN A 464 -69.12 -3.29 26.10
N ASN A 465 -67.91 -3.10 26.68
CA ASN A 465 -67.42 -2.11 27.62
C ASN A 465 -65.86 -2.05 27.65
N LYS A 466 -65.33 -0.97 28.24
CA LYS A 466 -63.93 -0.75 28.68
C LYS A 466 -63.42 -1.81 29.69
N VAL A 467 -62.09 -1.94 29.86
CA VAL A 467 -61.31 -1.73 31.13
C VAL A 467 -59.84 -2.20 31.01
N TYR A 468 -58.98 -1.45 31.71
CA TYR A 468 -57.54 -1.54 31.98
C TYR A 468 -56.99 -2.86 32.58
N SER A 469 -55.70 -3.14 32.36
CA SER A 469 -54.68 -3.45 33.41
C SER A 469 -53.27 -3.42 32.77
N GLN A 470 -52.31 -2.60 33.22
CA GLN A 470 -51.39 -2.71 34.37
C GLN A 470 -50.35 -3.86 34.30
N LYS A 471 -49.06 -3.49 34.23
CA LYS A 471 -47.90 -3.98 35.03
C LYS A 471 -46.61 -3.30 34.51
N GLU A 472 -45.91 -2.49 35.31
CA GLU A 472 -44.80 -2.88 36.22
C GLU A 472 -43.61 -3.48 35.44
N SER A 473 -42.34 -3.16 35.68
CA SER A 473 -41.61 -2.28 36.60
C SER A 473 -40.11 -2.45 36.29
N SER A 474 -39.27 -1.59 36.89
CA SER A 474 -37.86 -1.84 37.26
C SER A 474 -36.76 -1.14 36.44
N GLN A 475 -36.28 -0.06 37.06
CA GLN A 475 -34.99 0.62 36.92
C GLN A 475 -33.83 -0.27 37.42
N VAL A 476 -32.58 0.05 37.05
CA VAL A 476 -31.54 0.68 37.92
C VAL A 476 -30.12 0.51 37.33
N TYR A 477 -29.50 1.67 37.05
CA TYR A 477 -28.09 2.15 37.21
C TYR A 477 -26.90 1.26 36.78
N SER A 478 -25.78 1.80 36.27
CA SER A 478 -24.97 2.89 36.85
C SER A 478 -23.91 3.40 35.85
N SER A 479 -23.75 4.73 35.78
CA SER A 479 -22.63 5.45 35.16
C SER A 479 -21.78 6.07 36.27
N THR A 480 -20.47 6.20 36.05
CA THR A 480 -19.66 7.17 36.80
C THR A 480 -18.46 7.64 35.98
N ASP A 481 -18.46 8.94 35.69
CA ASP A 481 -17.35 9.72 35.17
C ASP A 481 -16.33 10.03 36.28
N ILE A 482 -15.05 10.15 35.92
CA ILE A 482 -14.05 10.92 36.68
C ILE A 482 -13.21 11.78 35.73
N LEU A 483 -13.36 13.09 35.92
CA LEU A 483 -12.50 14.20 35.49
C LEU A 483 -11.34 14.34 36.47
N LEU A 484 -10.12 14.63 36.01
CA LEU A 484 -9.12 15.39 36.78
C LEU A 484 -8.16 16.13 35.84
N ALA A 485 -7.97 17.42 36.13
CA ALA A 485 -7.00 18.33 35.54
C ALA A 485 -6.23 19.04 36.67
N SER A 486 -4.97 19.39 36.37
CA SER A 486 -4.01 20.31 37.03
C SER A 486 -2.60 19.71 36.94
N GLU A 487 -1.47 20.40 36.96
CA GLU A 487 -0.98 21.71 36.51
C GLU A 487 0.56 21.68 36.75
N THR A 488 1.35 22.36 35.90
CA THR A 488 2.66 23.01 36.19
C THR A 488 3.82 22.26 36.87
N HIS A 489 4.99 22.18 36.21
CA HIS A 489 6.13 23.05 36.55
C HIS A 489 7.25 23.03 35.49
N SER A 490 7.77 24.23 35.27
CA SER A 490 8.91 24.63 34.44
C SER A 490 10.26 24.27 35.08
N SER A 491 11.28 24.03 34.26
CA SER A 491 12.69 24.26 34.61
C SER A 491 13.52 24.47 33.34
N GLN A 492 13.88 25.73 33.09
CA GLN A 492 14.95 26.11 32.17
C GLN A 492 16.30 25.83 32.83
N SER A 493 17.27 25.33 32.06
CA SER A 493 18.68 25.65 32.29
C SER A 493 19.39 25.80 30.94
N ASN A 494 19.70 27.04 30.61
CA ASN A 494 20.84 27.38 29.76
C ASN A 494 22.11 27.12 30.57
N ILE A 495 23.19 26.66 29.94
CA ILE A 495 24.59 27.08 30.20
C ILE A 495 25.49 26.48 29.10
N THR A 496 25.99 27.41 28.28
CA THR A 496 27.32 27.55 27.65
C THR A 496 28.02 26.38 26.97
N GLY A 497 28.51 26.68 25.76
CA GLY A 497 29.33 25.79 24.96
C GLY A 497 30.76 25.63 25.45
N SER A 498 31.45 24.70 24.79
CA SER A 498 32.89 24.72 24.61
C SER A 498 33.22 23.97 23.33
N ASP A 499 33.85 24.71 22.42
CA ASP A 499 34.64 24.18 21.32
C ASP A 499 35.69 23.21 21.86
N SER A 500 35.84 22.05 21.20
CA SER A 500 37.17 21.45 21.06
C SER A 500 37.19 20.51 19.87
N SER A 501 37.80 21.04 18.80
CA SER A 501 38.53 20.30 17.79
C SER A 501 39.43 19.22 18.40
N SER A 502 39.34 17.99 17.92
CA SER A 502 40.53 17.14 17.79
C SER A 502 40.32 16.06 16.73
N THR A 503 40.82 16.37 15.54
CA THR A 503 41.40 15.43 14.59
C THR A 503 42.34 14.45 15.28
N TRP A 504 42.14 13.14 15.09
CA TRP A 504 43.20 12.15 15.13
C TRP A 504 42.98 11.10 14.03
N VAL A 505 44.12 10.71 13.47
CA VAL A 505 44.40 9.79 12.35
C VAL A 505 43.70 8.45 12.46
#